data_AF-A0AA39MX79-F1
#
_entry.id   AF-A0AA39MX79-F1
#
_cell.length_a   1.000
_cell.length_b   1.000
_cell.length_c   1.000
_cell.angle_alpha   90.00
_cell.angle_beta   90.00
_cell.angle_gamma   90.00
#
_symmetry.space_group_name_H-M   'P 1'
#
loop_
_entity.id
_entity.type
_entity.pdbx_description
1 polymer ?
#
loop_
_entity_poly.entity_id
_entity_poly.type
_entity_poly.pdbx_seq_one_letter_code
_entity_poly.pdbx_strand_id
1 'polypeptide(L)'
;MATILLLAKTDKIVRSKDVSRIILHCLHGLHSIETALSVFHSVVSDSYKDVQPCTEVLAMFDPHVGDCACHMRAQMLWDLIDYVSSSPEKKRFLEHAVLLLRECRVKSVVLLQKLAKTNGNTGHLGFPSIITLSDIFQQIGFRAFITLVDANSHSSGSNTPAMSETSFDSQCAGSGDGHGVSGLDSLHDAILDKSFSPPSPPSSESSSSGSSSSDSSPSSLHSYRLITVDTSWDPSDAWSVVRFLAFSYLLSLPKRMILKTVPPVSTIIRVEPLLFYAETEEALEALNLVENVSLSSIIRPGDRSKKTALSHECETMQVYISQVTVNWMQEATVSLGLCPGAQRLCGNYDVPNTRQVSCVSSYISFLPIRVAWLTKGVPILIAIERFCSDGYHIILHRVTRNLDAWDRYNAVKDQDITAIGNADWFDITPVSHDEVISSSWSGLPHIVLIAVSADGPLEDFYHRLDHGSPSCLGSNQPHTGPCSQIDDYASTVENVNLSELLMLFFAQHDQFPFALQSEKDGYEYVAELIESQLDEEASELFTNAREEAYEFGTGRSAKVYSFQHAYLELPGVVGRQVKGMLDRKEKPLLGLGRQMTK
;
A
#
# COMPACT_ATOMS: atom_id res chain seq x y z
N MET A 1 7.51 -8.11 -15.72
CA MET A 1 8.83 -8.07 -16.37
C MET A 1 9.51 -6.69 -16.25
N ALA A 2 8.88 -5.73 -15.57
CA ALA A 2 9.42 -4.39 -15.34
C ALA A 2 10.69 -4.38 -14.47
N THR A 3 10.90 -5.39 -13.60
CA THR A 3 12.11 -5.45 -12.74
C THR A 3 13.40 -5.52 -13.54
N ILE A 4 13.39 -6.09 -14.75
CA ILE A 4 14.56 -6.10 -15.64
C ILE A 4 14.94 -4.67 -16.04
N LEU A 5 13.95 -3.82 -16.33
CA LEU A 5 14.16 -2.45 -16.77
C LEU A 5 14.51 -1.51 -15.61
N LEU A 6 13.89 -1.75 -14.44
CA LEU A 6 13.91 -0.79 -13.33
C LEU A 6 14.91 -1.13 -12.21
N LEU A 7 15.33 -2.39 -12.08
CA LEU A 7 16.18 -2.86 -10.97
C LEU A 7 17.45 -3.59 -11.41
N ALA A 8 17.54 -4.08 -12.65
CA ALA A 8 18.65 -4.94 -13.04
C ALA A 8 19.95 -4.16 -13.27
N LYS A 9 21.08 -4.76 -12.86
CA LYS A 9 22.41 -4.26 -13.23
C LYS A 9 22.63 -4.39 -14.74
N THR A 10 22.93 -3.28 -15.39
CA THR A 10 23.01 -3.19 -16.86
C THR A 10 24.23 -3.90 -17.47
N ASP A 11 25.25 -4.17 -16.66
CA ASP A 11 26.47 -4.91 -17.03
C ASP A 11 26.27 -6.44 -17.10
N LYS A 12 25.10 -6.94 -16.66
CA LYS A 12 24.79 -8.36 -16.69
C LYS A 12 24.90 -8.93 -18.11
N ILE A 13 25.76 -9.94 -18.25
CA ILE A 13 25.96 -10.67 -19.52
C ILE A 13 24.71 -11.49 -19.87
N VAL A 14 24.29 -11.39 -21.13
CA VAL A 14 23.16 -12.11 -21.72
C VAL A 14 23.68 -13.06 -22.79
N ARG A 15 23.30 -14.34 -22.70
CA ARG A 15 23.65 -15.32 -23.73
C ARG A 15 22.90 -14.98 -25.01
N SER A 16 23.56 -15.06 -26.17
CA SER A 16 22.95 -14.77 -27.49
C SER A 16 21.59 -15.47 -27.69
N LYS A 17 21.48 -16.75 -27.30
CA LYS A 17 20.22 -17.53 -27.38
C LYS A 17 19.06 -16.99 -26.52
N ASP A 18 19.36 -16.20 -25.49
CA ASP A 18 18.37 -15.64 -24.56
C ASP A 18 17.92 -14.22 -24.97
N VAL A 19 18.57 -13.59 -25.95
CA VAL A 19 18.33 -12.19 -26.33
C VAL A 19 16.88 -11.93 -26.72
N SER A 20 16.29 -12.76 -27.58
CA SER A 20 14.88 -12.62 -27.98
C SER A 20 13.94 -12.69 -26.78
N ARG A 21 14.20 -13.60 -25.83
CA ARG A 21 13.39 -13.73 -24.61
C ARG A 21 13.54 -12.51 -23.71
N ILE A 22 14.75 -11.98 -23.56
CA ILE A 22 14.98 -10.76 -22.75
C ILE A 22 14.31 -9.55 -23.39
N ILE A 23 14.39 -9.38 -24.72
CA ILE A 23 13.69 -8.28 -25.41
C ILE A 23 12.18 -8.42 -25.26
N LEU A 24 11.63 -9.63 -25.33
CA LEU A 24 10.22 -9.87 -25.06
C LEU A 24 9.85 -9.44 -23.63
N HIS A 25 10.63 -9.85 -22.63
CA HIS A 25 10.40 -9.40 -21.26
C HIS A 25 10.50 -7.87 -21.12
N CYS A 26 11.45 -7.23 -21.82
CA CYS A 26 11.53 -5.77 -21.87
C CYS A 26 10.27 -5.16 -22.49
N LEU A 27 9.73 -5.72 -23.58
CA LEU A 27 8.49 -5.24 -24.20
C LEU A 27 7.31 -5.26 -23.21
N HIS A 28 7.14 -6.37 -22.48
CA HIS A 28 6.15 -6.48 -21.41
C HIS A 28 6.34 -5.43 -20.31
N GLY A 29 7.58 -5.28 -19.85
CA GLY A 29 7.93 -4.28 -18.84
C GLY A 29 7.66 -2.85 -19.32
N LEU A 30 8.07 -2.51 -20.55
CA LEU A 30 7.86 -1.19 -21.16
C LEU A 30 6.37 -0.85 -21.25
N HIS A 31 5.54 -1.80 -21.69
CA HIS A 31 4.09 -1.60 -21.73
C HIS A 31 3.49 -1.37 -20.35
N SER A 32 3.92 -2.14 -19.36
CA SER A 32 3.44 -1.99 -17.98
C SER A 32 3.82 -0.63 -17.39
N ILE A 33 5.08 -0.21 -17.55
CA ILE A 33 5.57 1.09 -17.05
C ILE A 33 4.86 2.23 -17.78
N GLU A 34 4.73 2.14 -19.10
CA GLU A 34 4.05 3.17 -19.90
C GLU A 34 2.58 3.31 -19.53
N THR A 35 1.88 2.21 -19.29
CA THR A 35 0.47 2.22 -18.87
C THR A 35 0.35 2.87 -17.49
N ALA A 36 1.17 2.46 -16.52
CA ALA A 36 1.20 3.05 -15.19
C ALA A 36 1.43 4.58 -15.24
N LEU A 37 2.45 5.02 -15.97
CA LEU A 37 2.73 6.47 -16.09
C LEU A 37 1.63 7.21 -16.85
N SER A 38 1.01 6.61 -17.87
CA SER A 38 -0.08 7.22 -18.64
C SER A 38 -1.32 7.43 -17.77
N VAL A 39 -1.70 6.42 -16.97
CA VAL A 39 -2.83 6.52 -16.04
C VAL A 39 -2.57 7.64 -15.04
N PHE A 40 -1.42 7.63 -14.38
CA PHE A 40 -1.09 8.64 -13.39
C PHE A 40 -1.07 10.05 -14.00
N HIS A 41 -0.46 10.19 -15.19
CA HIS A 41 -0.43 11.45 -15.94
C HIS A 41 -1.83 11.97 -16.29
N SER A 42 -2.77 11.09 -16.69
CA SER A 42 -4.16 11.47 -16.97
C SER A 42 -4.85 12.07 -15.75
N VAL A 43 -4.64 11.47 -14.57
CA VAL A 43 -5.22 11.96 -13.32
C VAL A 43 -4.67 13.34 -12.95
N VAL A 44 -3.34 13.50 -12.92
CA VAL A 44 -2.72 14.80 -12.53
C VAL A 44 -2.89 15.91 -13.58
N SER A 45 -3.29 15.57 -14.80
CA SER A 45 -3.56 16.52 -15.88
C SER A 45 -5.04 16.88 -16.01
N ASP A 46 -5.89 16.46 -15.06
CA ASP A 46 -7.35 16.62 -15.08
C ASP A 46 -8.02 16.10 -16.36
N SER A 47 -7.33 15.23 -17.11
CA SER A 47 -7.78 14.71 -18.40
C SER A 47 -8.81 13.58 -18.25
N TYR A 48 -8.95 13.03 -17.04
CA TYR A 48 -9.95 12.00 -16.72
C TYR A 48 -11.41 12.49 -16.87
N LYS A 49 -11.66 13.82 -16.90
CA LYS A 49 -12.99 14.39 -17.12
C LYS A 49 -13.58 14.02 -18.49
N ASP A 50 -12.71 13.69 -19.45
CA ASP A 50 -13.06 13.36 -20.83
C ASP A 50 -12.99 11.85 -21.15
N VAL A 51 -12.62 10.98 -20.19
CA VAL A 51 -12.33 9.55 -20.40
C VAL A 51 -13.29 8.63 -19.62
N GLN A 52 -13.51 7.41 -20.14
CA GLN A 52 -14.39 6.43 -19.51
C GLN A 52 -13.96 6.09 -18.06
N PRO A 53 -14.90 6.05 -17.09
CA PRO A 53 -14.62 5.93 -15.65
C PRO A 53 -13.89 4.67 -15.14
N CYS A 54 -13.53 3.71 -16.01
CA CYS A 54 -13.12 2.37 -15.58
C CYS A 54 -11.68 1.99 -15.90
N THR A 55 -10.96 2.77 -16.72
CA THR A 55 -9.61 2.41 -17.19
C THR A 55 -8.52 3.37 -16.74
N GLU A 56 -8.86 4.50 -16.12
CA GLU A 56 -7.91 5.53 -15.67
C GLU A 56 -8.28 6.01 -14.25
N VAL A 57 -8.17 5.10 -13.28
CA VAL A 57 -8.59 5.33 -11.89
C VAL A 57 -7.41 5.15 -10.92
N LEU A 58 -7.42 5.85 -9.79
CA LEU A 58 -6.32 5.85 -8.83
C LEU A 58 -6.22 4.54 -8.06
N ALA A 59 -7.32 3.79 -7.91
CA ALA A 59 -7.33 2.45 -7.33
C ALA A 59 -6.44 1.45 -8.09
N MET A 60 -5.97 1.77 -9.30
CA MET A 60 -4.97 0.97 -10.00
C MET A 60 -3.57 1.11 -9.40
N PHE A 61 -3.35 2.00 -8.42
CA PHE A 61 -2.09 2.12 -7.67
C PHE A 61 -2.28 1.74 -6.19
N ASP A 62 -3.22 0.84 -5.90
CA ASP A 62 -3.46 0.26 -4.58
C ASP A 62 -2.89 -1.19 -4.48
N PRO A 63 -1.56 -1.33 -4.35
CA PRO A 63 -0.94 -2.63 -4.26
C PRO A 63 -1.37 -3.35 -2.98
N HIS A 64 -1.46 -4.67 -3.00
CA HIS A 64 -1.63 -5.47 -1.78
C HIS A 64 -0.39 -6.35 -1.62
N VAL A 65 0.62 -5.85 -0.90
CA VAL A 65 1.94 -6.51 -0.83
C VAL A 65 2.06 -7.52 0.31
N GLY A 66 0.92 -7.97 0.86
CA GLY A 66 0.89 -8.85 2.03
C GLY A 66 1.28 -8.11 3.31
N ASP A 67 1.08 -6.80 3.35
CA ASP A 67 1.27 -5.92 4.50
C ASP A 67 0.00 -5.15 4.88
N CYS A 68 -0.01 -4.56 6.07
CA CYS A 68 -1.08 -3.69 6.58
C CYS A 68 -0.76 -2.21 6.28
N ALA A 69 -0.43 -1.88 5.01
CA ALA A 69 0.08 -0.56 4.65
C ALA A 69 -0.76 0.18 3.58
N CYS A 70 -2.04 -0.15 3.44
CA CYS A 70 -2.90 0.45 2.42
C CYS A 70 -3.14 1.95 2.69
N HIS A 71 -3.40 2.36 3.94
CA HIS A 71 -3.54 3.76 4.34
C HIS A 71 -2.25 4.58 4.11
N MET A 72 -1.08 3.99 4.37
CA MET A 72 0.21 4.62 4.12
C MET A 72 0.40 4.91 2.63
N ARG A 73 0.15 3.91 1.78
CA ARG A 73 0.36 4.04 0.33
C ARG A 73 -0.68 4.93 -0.34
N ALA A 74 -1.89 4.98 0.19
CA ALA A 74 -2.89 5.97 -0.20
C ALA A 74 -2.40 7.40 0.08
N GLN A 75 -1.82 7.64 1.26
CA GLN A 75 -1.23 8.94 1.59
C GLN A 75 0.01 9.26 0.75
N MET A 76 0.90 8.29 0.50
CA MET A 76 2.06 8.46 -0.39
C MET A 76 1.63 8.90 -1.80
N LEU A 77 0.59 8.25 -2.34
CA LEU A 77 0.07 8.58 -3.66
C LEU A 77 -0.57 9.98 -3.66
N TRP A 78 -1.27 10.36 -2.58
CA TRP A 78 -1.81 11.70 -2.42
C TRP A 78 -0.69 12.76 -2.42
N ASP A 79 0.36 12.54 -1.62
CA ASP A 79 1.53 13.42 -1.55
C ASP A 79 2.23 13.53 -2.91
N LEU A 80 2.32 12.44 -3.67
CA LEU A 80 2.89 12.44 -5.01
C LEU A 80 2.01 13.23 -6.00
N ILE A 81 0.69 13.10 -5.93
CA ILE A 81 -0.23 13.88 -6.77
C ILE A 81 -0.09 15.36 -6.47
N ASP A 82 -0.07 15.75 -5.19
CA ASP A 82 0.14 17.14 -4.78
C ASP A 82 1.49 17.68 -5.29
N TYR A 83 2.56 16.90 -5.05
CA TYR A 83 3.90 17.23 -5.52
C TYR A 83 3.97 17.43 -7.03
N VAL A 84 3.42 16.52 -7.84
CA VAL A 84 3.44 16.63 -9.30
C VAL A 84 2.51 17.74 -9.79
N SER A 85 1.36 17.93 -9.14
CA SER A 85 0.39 18.96 -9.50
C SER A 85 0.89 20.37 -9.24
N SER A 86 1.82 20.54 -8.28
CA SER A 86 2.42 21.83 -7.93
C SER A 86 3.31 22.45 -9.03
N SER A 87 3.77 21.69 -10.03
CA SER A 87 4.66 22.21 -11.07
C SER A 87 4.36 21.66 -12.48
N PRO A 88 4.18 22.52 -13.49
CA PRO A 88 4.03 22.10 -14.89
C PRO A 88 5.21 21.30 -15.43
N GLU A 89 6.43 21.53 -14.93
CA GLU A 89 7.63 20.82 -15.38
C GLU A 89 7.59 19.34 -15.00
N LYS A 90 7.07 19.03 -13.80
CA LYS A 90 6.89 17.65 -13.32
C LYS A 90 5.85 16.90 -14.17
N LYS A 91 4.78 17.58 -14.58
CA LYS A 91 3.78 17.02 -15.52
C LYS A 91 4.41 16.75 -16.89
N ARG A 92 5.19 17.69 -17.43
CA ARG A 92 5.90 17.53 -18.71
C ARG A 92 6.91 16.39 -18.69
N PHE A 93 7.59 16.17 -17.55
CA PHE A 93 8.47 15.02 -17.38
C PHE A 93 7.69 13.71 -17.62
N LEU A 94 6.54 13.54 -16.96
CA LEU A 94 5.70 12.34 -17.14
C LEU A 94 5.21 12.17 -18.58
N GLU A 95 4.78 13.26 -19.22
CA GLU A 95 4.36 13.24 -20.63
C GLU A 95 5.49 12.76 -21.55
N HIS A 96 6.69 13.31 -21.39
CA HIS A 96 7.85 12.94 -22.20
C HIS A 96 8.30 11.50 -21.90
N ALA A 97 8.27 11.08 -20.64
CA ALA A 97 8.56 9.72 -20.23
C ALA A 97 7.62 8.71 -20.91
N VAL A 98 6.31 8.98 -20.94
CA VAL A 98 5.30 8.17 -21.66
C VAL A 98 5.62 8.08 -23.15
N LEU A 99 5.95 9.20 -23.81
CA LEU A 99 6.28 9.21 -25.24
C LEU A 99 7.51 8.35 -25.57
N LEU A 100 8.58 8.46 -24.77
CA LEU A 100 9.79 7.65 -24.97
C LEU A 100 9.52 6.16 -24.78
N LEU A 101 8.69 5.77 -23.78
CA LEU A 101 8.35 4.37 -23.56
C LEU A 101 7.53 3.79 -24.73
N ARG A 102 6.62 4.57 -25.31
CA ARG A 102 5.88 4.18 -26.53
C ARG A 102 6.83 3.92 -27.70
N GLU A 103 7.82 4.80 -27.89
CA GLU A 103 8.86 4.60 -28.92
C GLU A 103 9.68 3.32 -28.66
N CYS A 104 10.07 3.08 -27.40
CA CYS A 104 10.82 1.88 -27.01
C CYS A 104 10.05 0.59 -27.29
N ARG A 105 8.74 0.58 -27.07
CA ARG A 105 7.88 -0.58 -27.41
C ARG A 105 7.92 -0.91 -28.89
N VAL A 106 7.75 0.10 -29.76
CA VAL A 106 7.81 -0.10 -31.22
C VAL A 106 9.17 -0.64 -31.65
N LYS A 107 10.27 -0.04 -31.17
CA LYS A 107 11.64 -0.52 -31.44
C LYS A 107 11.85 -1.96 -30.98
N SER A 108 11.30 -2.33 -29.81
CA SER A 108 11.40 -3.70 -29.28
C SER A 108 10.72 -4.72 -30.19
N VAL A 109 9.52 -4.42 -30.70
CA VAL A 109 8.80 -5.30 -31.63
C VAL A 109 9.57 -5.45 -32.95
N VAL A 110 10.04 -4.34 -33.52
CA VAL A 110 10.86 -4.36 -34.76
C VAL A 110 12.13 -5.19 -34.59
N LEU A 111 12.79 -5.12 -33.42
CA LEU A 111 13.98 -5.90 -33.15
C LEU A 111 13.68 -7.39 -32.99
N LEU A 112 12.59 -7.75 -32.30
CA LEU A 112 12.13 -9.14 -32.18
C LEU A 112 11.83 -9.76 -33.56
N GLN A 113 11.22 -8.99 -34.45
CA GLN A 113 10.96 -9.43 -35.83
C GLN A 113 12.25 -9.71 -36.60
N LYS A 114 13.23 -8.81 -36.50
CA LYS A 114 14.54 -8.99 -37.14
C LYS A 114 15.22 -10.25 -36.60
N LEU A 115 15.19 -10.48 -35.29
CA LEU A 115 15.72 -11.69 -34.66
C LEU A 115 14.99 -12.96 -35.13
N ALA A 116 13.67 -12.93 -35.28
CA ALA A 116 12.91 -14.06 -35.79
C ALA A 116 13.33 -14.39 -37.24
N LYS A 117 13.51 -13.38 -38.09
CA LYS A 117 13.96 -13.54 -39.49
C LYS A 117 15.39 -14.06 -39.61
N THR A 118 16.27 -13.74 -38.65
CA THR A 118 17.67 -14.21 -38.64
C THR A 118 17.88 -15.50 -37.84
N ASN A 119 16.81 -16.22 -37.48
CA ASN A 119 16.86 -17.41 -36.61
C ASN A 119 17.63 -17.16 -35.30
N GLY A 120 17.49 -15.96 -34.73
CA GLY A 120 18.16 -15.55 -33.49
C GLY A 120 19.63 -15.15 -33.65
N ASN A 121 20.15 -15.00 -34.88
CA ASN A 121 21.51 -14.52 -35.09
C ASN A 121 21.61 -13.02 -34.73
N THR A 122 22.31 -12.73 -33.64
CA THR A 122 22.48 -11.40 -33.06
C THR A 122 23.57 -10.58 -33.76
N GLY A 123 24.56 -11.23 -34.38
CA GLY A 123 25.72 -10.54 -34.98
C GLY A 123 25.33 -9.62 -36.14
N HIS A 124 24.40 -10.06 -36.99
CA HIS A 124 23.88 -9.24 -38.10
C HIS A 124 22.99 -8.06 -37.65
N LEU A 125 22.64 -8.00 -36.37
CA LEU A 125 21.78 -6.97 -35.80
C LEU A 125 22.56 -5.93 -34.98
N GLY A 126 23.90 -5.95 -35.09
CA GLY A 126 24.76 -4.97 -34.44
C GLY A 126 25.00 -5.23 -32.95
N PHE A 127 24.70 -6.45 -32.47
CA PHE A 127 25.10 -6.85 -31.12
C PHE A 127 26.60 -7.22 -31.07
N PRO A 128 27.31 -6.88 -29.98
CA PRO A 128 28.67 -7.32 -29.76
C PRO A 128 28.75 -8.84 -29.54
N SER A 129 29.97 -9.39 -29.56
CA SER A 129 30.23 -10.82 -29.27
C SER A 129 29.87 -11.20 -27.83
N ILE A 130 30.06 -10.28 -26.88
CA ILE A 130 29.62 -10.38 -25.49
C ILE A 130 28.49 -9.38 -25.32
N ILE A 131 27.26 -9.88 -25.19
CA ILE A 131 26.05 -9.05 -25.09
C ILE A 131 25.75 -8.79 -23.63
N THR A 132 25.48 -7.54 -23.28
CA THR A 132 25.02 -7.10 -21.95
C THR A 132 23.57 -6.63 -22.00
N LEU A 133 22.94 -6.43 -20.83
CA LEU A 133 21.63 -5.77 -20.76
C LEU A 133 21.69 -4.33 -21.29
N SER A 134 22.80 -3.63 -21.07
CA SER A 134 23.03 -2.28 -21.58
C SER A 134 22.99 -2.21 -23.11
N ASP A 135 23.52 -3.23 -23.79
CA ASP A 135 23.46 -3.34 -25.26
C ASP A 135 22.02 -3.55 -25.74
N ILE A 136 21.24 -4.38 -25.03
CA ILE A 136 19.82 -4.59 -25.32
C ILE A 136 19.04 -3.27 -25.14
N PHE A 137 19.28 -2.56 -24.03
CA PHE A 137 18.61 -1.28 -23.75
C PHE A 137 18.94 -0.22 -24.80
N GLN A 138 20.17 -0.21 -25.32
CA GLN A 138 20.54 0.66 -26.43
C GLN A 138 19.77 0.32 -27.70
N GLN A 139 19.68 -0.97 -28.06
CA GLN A 139 19.01 -1.41 -29.28
C GLN A 139 17.49 -1.18 -29.27
N ILE A 140 16.84 -1.27 -28.10
CA ILE A 140 15.41 -0.97 -27.96
C ILE A 140 15.12 0.52 -27.69
N GLY A 141 16.16 1.36 -27.58
CA GLY A 141 16.01 2.81 -27.34
C GLY A 141 15.79 3.22 -25.88
N PHE A 142 15.77 2.27 -24.94
CA PHE A 142 15.50 2.53 -23.52
C PHE A 142 16.55 3.44 -22.84
N ARG A 143 17.75 3.57 -23.41
CA ARG A 143 18.74 4.54 -22.91
C ARG A 143 18.25 5.98 -22.94
N ALA A 144 17.43 6.38 -23.91
CA ALA A 144 16.89 7.73 -23.96
C ALA A 144 15.95 8.00 -22.77
N PHE A 145 15.14 7.00 -22.39
CA PHE A 145 14.32 7.04 -21.20
C PHE A 145 15.17 7.14 -19.93
N ILE A 146 16.21 6.30 -19.79
CA ILE A 146 17.16 6.36 -18.67
C ILE A 146 17.76 7.77 -18.54
N THR A 147 18.27 8.34 -19.63
CA THR A 147 18.84 9.70 -19.63
C THR A 147 17.82 10.77 -19.21
N LEU A 148 16.55 10.64 -19.63
CA LEU A 148 15.49 11.55 -19.19
C LEU A 148 15.25 11.44 -17.68
N VAL A 149 15.15 10.22 -17.15
CA VAL A 149 14.91 9.98 -15.73
C VAL A 149 16.11 10.48 -14.91
N ASP A 150 17.34 10.13 -15.28
CA ASP A 150 18.57 10.60 -14.61
C ASP A 150 18.66 12.13 -14.55
N ALA A 151 18.28 12.82 -15.65
CA ALA A 151 18.29 14.28 -15.70
C ALA A 151 17.26 14.94 -14.76
N ASN A 152 16.20 14.20 -14.41
CA ASN A 152 15.15 14.66 -13.49
C ASN A 152 15.32 14.13 -12.06
N SER A 153 16.30 13.25 -11.82
CA SER A 153 16.68 12.75 -10.48
C SER A 153 17.74 13.60 -9.78
N HIS A 154 18.46 14.46 -10.51
CA HIS A 154 19.60 15.23 -10.00
C HIS A 154 19.42 16.75 -10.07
N SER A 155 18.21 17.24 -10.36
CA SER A 155 17.96 18.68 -10.55
C SER A 155 17.77 19.47 -9.25
N SER A 156 17.63 18.80 -8.10
CA SER A 156 17.54 19.47 -6.79
C SER A 156 18.91 19.58 -6.10
N GLY A 157 19.81 20.36 -6.69
CA GLY A 157 21.09 20.73 -6.07
C GLY A 157 21.39 22.20 -6.29
N SER A 158 21.45 22.96 -5.18
CA SER A 158 21.79 24.39 -5.07
C SER A 158 20.65 25.38 -5.30
N ASN A 159 19.98 25.75 -4.20
CA ASN A 159 19.67 27.15 -3.86
C ASN A 159 19.44 27.28 -2.35
N THR A 160 20.50 27.08 -1.56
CA THR A 160 20.59 27.68 -0.23
C THR A 160 21.14 29.09 -0.42
N PRO A 161 20.42 30.16 -0.04
CA PRO A 161 21.02 31.48 0.00
C PRO A 161 22.09 31.46 1.09
N ALA A 162 23.34 31.73 0.71
CA ALA A 162 24.41 31.98 1.65
C ALA A 162 24.02 33.18 2.53
N MET A 163 23.56 32.92 3.76
CA MET A 163 23.59 33.94 4.80
C MET A 163 25.04 34.09 5.24
N SER A 164 25.61 35.21 4.82
CA SER A 164 26.87 35.76 5.29
C SER A 164 26.90 35.84 6.82
N GLU A 165 27.71 35.01 7.46
CA GLU A 165 28.11 35.19 8.85
C GLU A 165 29.01 36.44 8.95
N THR A 166 28.44 37.51 9.48
CA THR A 166 29.22 38.60 10.07
C THR A 166 29.45 38.30 11.55
N SER A 167 30.72 38.11 11.87
CA SER A 167 31.35 38.12 13.20
C SER A 167 30.68 39.02 14.24
N PHE A 168 30.42 38.47 15.43
CA PHE A 168 30.53 39.23 16.69
C PHE A 168 30.99 38.31 17.82
N ASP A 169 32.23 38.55 18.26
CA ASP A 169 32.76 38.14 19.55
C ASP A 169 31.93 38.78 20.69
N SER A 170 31.63 38.01 21.73
CA SER A 170 31.78 38.52 23.10
C SER A 170 31.93 37.37 24.10
N GLN A 171 33.07 37.40 24.76
CA GLN A 171 33.44 36.66 25.95
C GLN A 171 32.48 36.94 27.12
N CYS A 172 32.26 35.94 27.98
CA CYS A 172 32.39 36.12 29.42
C CYS A 172 32.58 34.77 30.13
N ALA A 173 33.62 34.73 30.95
CA ALA A 173 34.11 33.59 31.71
C ALA A 173 33.29 33.31 32.98
N GLY A 174 33.42 32.09 33.53
CA GLY A 174 32.93 31.76 34.86
C GLY A 174 33.17 30.31 35.26
N SER A 175 34.35 30.06 35.82
CA SER A 175 34.91 28.80 36.33
C SER A 175 34.08 28.06 37.37
N GLY A 176 34.33 26.75 37.53
CA GLY A 176 33.95 25.98 38.72
C GLY A 176 34.19 24.48 38.60
N ASP A 177 35.36 24.03 39.05
CA ASP A 177 35.87 22.66 39.09
C ASP A 177 35.02 21.64 39.88
N GLY A 178 35.21 20.34 39.55
CA GLY A 178 35.52 19.34 40.58
C GLY A 178 34.81 17.98 40.51
N HIS A 179 35.57 16.95 40.07
CA HIS A 179 35.64 15.53 40.51
C HIS A 179 34.35 14.76 40.92
N GLY A 180 34.14 13.49 40.59
CA GLY A 180 34.96 12.44 39.98
C GLY A 180 34.29 11.06 40.16
N VAL A 181 34.58 10.14 39.23
CA VAL A 181 34.80 8.67 39.32
C VAL A 181 33.87 7.78 40.19
N SER A 182 33.57 6.59 39.61
CA SER A 182 33.10 5.32 40.21
C SER A 182 31.58 5.21 40.42
N GLY A 183 30.89 4.10 40.17
CA GLY A 183 31.30 2.73 39.87
C GLY A 183 30.03 1.87 39.80
N LEU A 184 30.15 0.75 39.08
CA LEU A 184 29.17 -0.32 38.94
C LEU A 184 28.96 -1.12 40.24
N ASP A 185 27.83 -1.83 40.23
CA ASP A 185 27.47 -3.06 40.97
C ASP A 185 26.86 -2.93 42.39
N SER A 186 25.66 -3.53 42.55
CA SER A 186 25.41 -4.76 43.33
C SER A 186 23.94 -4.86 43.79
N LEU A 187 23.15 -5.80 43.25
CA LEU A 187 22.57 -7.00 43.91
C LEU A 187 21.64 -6.77 45.13
N HIS A 188 20.40 -7.28 45.10
CA HIS A 188 20.03 -8.64 45.54
C HIS A 188 18.49 -8.81 45.67
N ASP A 189 18.01 -9.95 45.15
CA ASP A 189 16.92 -10.85 45.57
C ASP A 189 15.85 -10.43 46.61
N ALA A 190 14.58 -10.79 46.34
CA ALA A 190 13.91 -11.97 46.94
C ALA A 190 12.36 -11.85 47.12
N ILE A 191 11.62 -12.78 46.47
CA ILE A 191 10.68 -13.77 47.08
C ILE A 191 9.17 -13.45 47.35
N LEU A 192 8.32 -14.45 46.95
CA LEU A 192 6.92 -14.88 47.28
C LEU A 192 5.72 -14.14 46.61
N ASP A 193 4.89 -14.73 45.74
CA ASP A 193 3.98 -15.92 45.79
C ASP A 193 2.52 -15.56 46.13
N LYS A 194 1.59 -15.76 45.17
CA LYS A 194 0.31 -16.51 45.33
C LYS A 194 -0.61 -16.46 44.09
N SER A 195 -0.63 -17.59 43.37
CA SER A 195 -1.78 -18.38 42.89
C SER A 195 -3.19 -17.75 42.71
N PHE A 196 -3.81 -18.00 41.55
CA PHE A 196 -5.11 -18.72 41.40
C PHE A 196 -5.36 -19.13 39.92
N SER A 197 -5.70 -20.40 39.69
CA SER A 197 -6.35 -20.95 38.47
C SER A 197 -7.48 -21.87 38.95
N PRO A 198 -8.59 -22.10 38.20
CA PRO A 198 -8.64 -23.17 37.15
C PRO A 198 -9.80 -22.96 36.11
N PRO A 199 -10.30 -23.94 35.31
CA PRO A 199 -9.84 -25.31 34.97
C PRO A 199 -9.76 -25.63 33.45
N SER A 200 -9.02 -26.69 33.11
CA SER A 200 -9.03 -27.39 31.81
C SER A 200 -9.92 -28.66 31.85
N PRO A 201 -10.36 -29.17 30.69
CA PRO A 201 -10.53 -30.63 30.52
C PRO A 201 -10.03 -31.12 29.13
N PRO A 202 -10.02 -32.44 28.86
CA PRO A 202 -9.11 -33.44 29.39
C PRO A 202 -8.20 -34.04 28.30
N SER A 203 -7.05 -34.55 28.73
CA SER A 203 -6.09 -35.33 27.95
C SER A 203 -6.53 -36.78 27.78
N SER A 204 -6.18 -37.38 26.64
CA SER A 204 -6.05 -38.83 26.48
C SER A 204 -4.62 -39.17 26.07
N GLU A 205 -4.00 -39.94 26.96
CA GLU A 205 -2.69 -40.59 26.99
C GLU A 205 -2.34 -41.32 25.67
N SER A 206 -1.16 -41.09 25.08
CA SER A 206 0.19 -41.63 25.38
C SER A 206 0.43 -43.08 24.93
N SER A 207 1.33 -43.22 23.96
CA SER A 207 2.15 -44.41 23.76
C SER A 207 3.46 -43.99 23.09
N SER A 208 4.54 -44.09 23.86
CA SER A 208 5.92 -43.83 23.50
C SER A 208 6.54 -45.05 22.81
N SER A 209 7.36 -44.82 21.78
CA SER A 209 8.58 -45.59 21.52
C SER A 209 9.36 -45.04 20.35
N GLY A 210 10.67 -44.86 20.53
CA GLY A 210 11.64 -45.22 19.50
C GLY A 210 12.19 -44.08 18.65
N SER A 211 13.27 -43.49 19.16
CA SER A 211 14.28 -42.75 18.40
C SER A 211 14.72 -43.47 17.11
N SER A 212 14.63 -42.75 15.98
CA SER A 212 15.60 -42.87 14.90
C SER A 212 15.80 -41.50 14.25
N SER A 213 16.94 -40.91 14.56
CA SER A 213 17.54 -39.76 13.89
C SER A 213 17.60 -40.00 12.38
N SER A 214 16.76 -39.27 11.65
CA SER A 214 17.01 -38.96 10.26
C SER A 214 17.19 -37.45 10.17
N ASP A 215 18.46 -37.04 10.21
CA ASP A 215 18.92 -35.70 9.83
C ASP A 215 18.44 -35.42 8.41
N SER A 216 17.22 -34.90 8.28
CA SER A 216 16.82 -34.18 7.08
C SER A 216 17.51 -32.83 7.15
N SER A 217 18.68 -32.76 6.51
CA SER A 217 19.38 -31.51 6.23
C SER A 217 18.36 -30.46 5.73
N PRO A 218 18.42 -29.21 6.22
CA PRO A 218 17.50 -28.18 5.76
C PRO A 218 17.67 -28.03 4.26
N SER A 219 16.61 -28.39 3.53
CA SER A 219 16.48 -28.18 2.09
C SER A 219 16.83 -26.73 1.78
N SER A 220 17.78 -26.55 0.86
CA SER A 220 18.33 -25.29 0.37
C SER A 220 17.49 -24.05 0.69
N LEU A 221 17.94 -23.26 1.66
CA LEU A 221 17.51 -21.88 1.85
C LEU A 221 17.56 -21.17 0.49
N HIS A 222 16.39 -20.84 -0.07
CA HIS A 222 16.33 -19.95 -1.22
C HIS A 222 17.01 -18.64 -0.81
N SER A 223 18.16 -18.35 -1.42
CA SER A 223 18.80 -17.04 -1.31
C SER A 223 17.86 -16.01 -1.93
N TYR A 224 17.01 -15.38 -1.10
CA TYR A 224 16.22 -14.24 -1.51
C TYR A 224 17.19 -13.15 -1.95
N ARG A 225 16.98 -12.62 -3.16
CA ARG A 225 17.86 -11.58 -3.71
C ARG A 225 17.61 -10.29 -2.96
N LEU A 226 18.64 -9.81 -2.26
CA LEU A 226 18.68 -8.45 -1.75
C LEU A 226 18.42 -7.46 -2.88
N ILE A 227 17.55 -6.49 -2.62
CA ILE A 227 17.37 -5.34 -3.50
C ILE A 227 18.67 -4.53 -3.48
N THR A 228 19.23 -4.29 -4.66
CA THR A 228 20.51 -3.58 -4.81
C THR A 228 20.36 -2.14 -5.23
N VAL A 229 19.13 -1.68 -5.45
CA VAL A 229 18.82 -0.28 -5.77
C VAL A 229 18.45 0.46 -4.49
N ASP A 230 18.55 1.78 -4.52
CA ASP A 230 18.07 2.61 -3.43
C ASP A 230 16.55 2.46 -3.23
N THR A 231 16.16 2.41 -1.96
CA THR A 231 14.76 2.31 -1.49
C THR A 231 14.36 3.51 -0.67
N SER A 232 15.18 4.57 -0.69
CA SER A 232 14.75 5.90 -0.23
C SER A 232 13.58 6.41 -1.08
N TRP A 233 12.60 6.99 -0.41
CA TRP A 233 11.51 7.68 -1.04
C TRP A 233 11.91 9.14 -1.21
N ASP A 234 12.01 9.61 -2.44
CA ASP A 234 12.16 11.03 -2.72
C ASP A 234 11.29 11.36 -3.93
N PRO A 235 10.21 12.16 -3.78
CA PRO A 235 9.39 12.54 -4.92
C PRO A 235 10.15 13.42 -5.94
N SER A 236 11.30 13.98 -5.57
CA SER A 236 12.21 14.69 -6.48
C SER A 236 13.18 13.77 -7.22
N ASP A 237 13.36 12.53 -6.76
CA ASP A 237 14.04 11.49 -7.53
C ASP A 237 13.07 10.83 -8.52
N ALA A 238 13.20 11.16 -9.81
CA ALA A 238 12.38 10.60 -10.87
C ALA A 238 12.45 9.06 -10.93
N TRP A 239 13.55 8.42 -10.51
CA TRP A 239 13.65 6.97 -10.44
C TRP A 239 12.76 6.39 -9.34
N SER A 240 12.75 6.99 -8.15
CA SER A 240 11.86 6.62 -7.05
C SER A 240 10.39 6.70 -7.48
N VAL A 241 10.00 7.81 -8.14
CA VAL A 241 8.64 8.02 -8.68
C VAL A 241 8.26 6.96 -9.72
N VAL A 242 9.09 6.73 -10.73
CA VAL A 242 8.80 5.76 -11.80
C VAL A 242 8.67 4.33 -11.24
N ARG A 243 9.57 3.94 -10.31
CA ARG A 243 9.53 2.61 -9.69
C ARG A 243 8.28 2.45 -8.83
N PHE A 244 7.96 3.44 -7.99
CA PHE A 244 6.76 3.41 -7.16
C PHE A 244 5.50 3.28 -8.01
N LEU A 245 5.30 4.14 -9.02
CA LEU A 245 4.11 4.08 -9.87
C LEU A 245 4.02 2.76 -10.63
N ALA A 246 5.10 2.30 -11.26
CA ALA A 246 5.10 1.09 -12.06
C ALA A 246 4.84 -0.17 -11.21
N PHE A 247 5.49 -0.28 -10.04
CA PHE A 247 5.33 -1.45 -9.18
C PHE A 247 4.00 -1.43 -8.42
N SER A 248 3.54 -0.26 -7.95
CA SER A 248 2.22 -0.13 -7.36
C SER A 248 1.13 -0.52 -8.35
N TYR A 249 1.25 -0.07 -9.61
CA TYR A 249 0.34 -0.47 -10.69
C TYR A 249 0.34 -1.99 -10.92
N LEU A 250 1.53 -2.58 -11.11
CA LEU A 250 1.69 -4.00 -11.38
C LEU A 250 1.21 -4.91 -10.24
N LEU A 251 1.35 -4.46 -9.00
CA LEU A 251 0.92 -5.20 -7.81
C LEU A 251 -0.57 -4.98 -7.47
N SER A 252 -1.24 -4.08 -8.18
CA SER A 252 -2.68 -3.82 -8.04
C SER A 252 -3.55 -4.68 -8.96
N LEU A 253 -2.97 -5.28 -10.02
CA LEU A 253 -3.69 -5.97 -11.10
C LEU A 253 -3.41 -7.48 -11.17
N PRO A 254 -4.34 -8.27 -11.71
CA PRO A 254 -5.67 -8.54 -11.15
C PRO A 254 -5.57 -9.34 -9.84
N LYS A 255 -6.49 -9.03 -8.94
CA LYS A 255 -6.60 -9.62 -7.61
C LYS A 255 -7.66 -10.73 -7.64
N ARG A 256 -7.35 -11.87 -7.04
CA ARG A 256 -8.31 -12.93 -6.76
C ARG A 256 -8.76 -12.84 -5.31
N MET A 257 -10.06 -12.63 -5.11
CA MET A 257 -10.71 -12.71 -3.81
C MET A 257 -11.06 -14.17 -3.48
N ILE A 258 -10.79 -14.59 -2.26
CA ILE A 258 -11.13 -15.89 -1.70
C ILE A 258 -11.84 -15.64 -0.37
N LEU A 259 -13.15 -15.91 -0.32
CA LEU A 259 -13.91 -15.91 0.93
C LEU A 259 -13.64 -17.25 1.64
N LYS A 260 -13.03 -17.19 2.83
CA LYS A 260 -12.96 -18.32 3.76
C LYS A 260 -14.27 -18.37 4.53
N THR A 261 -15.07 -19.40 4.26
CA THR A 261 -16.35 -19.65 4.95
C THR A 261 -16.19 -20.50 6.20
N VAL A 262 -14.98 -20.99 6.49
CA VAL A 262 -14.66 -21.73 7.72
C VAL A 262 -14.10 -20.76 8.76
N PRO A 263 -14.56 -20.83 10.03
CA PRO A 263 -14.04 -19.98 11.10
C PRO A 263 -12.50 -20.02 11.22
N PRO A 264 -11.83 -18.87 11.40
CA PRO A 264 -12.40 -17.52 11.34
C PRO A 264 -12.77 -17.13 9.90
N VAL A 265 -14.03 -16.71 9.71
CA VAL A 265 -14.54 -16.24 8.43
C VAL A 265 -13.74 -15.01 8.02
N SER A 266 -13.17 -15.02 6.82
CA SER A 266 -12.24 -13.97 6.39
C SER A 266 -12.20 -13.85 4.88
N THR A 267 -11.86 -12.67 4.38
CA THR A 267 -11.58 -12.44 2.97
C THR A 267 -10.07 -12.43 2.74
N ILE A 268 -9.61 -13.21 1.77
CA ILE A 268 -8.21 -13.19 1.32
C ILE A 268 -8.16 -12.64 -0.10
N ILE A 269 -7.32 -11.63 -0.29
CA ILE A 269 -7.00 -11.08 -1.61
C ILE A 269 -5.60 -11.57 -2.02
N ARG A 270 -5.47 -12.12 -3.22
CA ARG A 270 -4.17 -12.55 -3.76
C ARG A 270 -3.95 -11.96 -5.14
N VAL A 271 -2.75 -11.41 -5.36
CA VAL A 271 -2.31 -11.03 -6.72
C VAL A 271 -2.18 -12.30 -7.57
N GLU A 272 -2.64 -12.26 -8.82
CA GLU A 272 -2.53 -13.36 -9.77
C GLU A 272 -1.66 -12.95 -10.99
N PRO A 273 -0.31 -13.06 -10.90
CA PRO A 273 0.61 -12.49 -11.90
C PRO A 273 0.46 -13.08 -13.31
N LEU A 274 -0.06 -14.31 -13.41
CA LEU A 274 -0.28 -14.98 -14.68
C LEU A 274 -1.42 -14.33 -15.49
N LEU A 275 -2.49 -13.91 -14.82
CA LEU A 275 -3.62 -13.24 -15.47
C LEU A 275 -3.17 -11.90 -16.02
N PHE A 276 -2.46 -11.09 -15.20
CA PHE A 276 -1.89 -9.82 -15.65
C PHE A 276 -1.02 -9.98 -16.90
N TYR A 277 -0.17 -11.01 -16.90
CA TYR A 277 0.73 -11.26 -18.01
C TYR A 277 -0.04 -11.65 -19.29
N ALA A 278 -1.09 -12.45 -19.18
CA ALA A 278 -1.95 -12.80 -20.31
C ALA A 278 -2.71 -11.57 -20.85
N GLU A 279 -3.27 -10.74 -19.97
CA GLU A 279 -3.92 -9.46 -20.35
C GLU A 279 -2.93 -8.52 -21.06
N THR A 280 -1.67 -8.48 -20.61
CA THR A 280 -0.60 -7.71 -21.26
C THR A 280 -0.26 -8.27 -22.64
N GLU A 281 -0.18 -9.60 -22.82
CA GLU A 281 0.04 -10.22 -24.14
C GLU A 281 -1.08 -9.85 -25.10
N GLU A 282 -2.34 -9.92 -24.66
CA GLU A 282 -3.51 -9.55 -25.46
C GLU A 282 -3.52 -8.06 -25.83
N ALA A 283 -3.25 -7.17 -24.87
CA ALA A 283 -3.17 -5.73 -25.11
C ALA A 283 -2.06 -5.38 -26.11
N LEU A 284 -0.89 -6.00 -25.97
CA LEU A 284 0.23 -5.82 -26.90
C LEU A 284 -0.10 -6.31 -28.31
N GLU A 285 -0.82 -7.42 -28.45
CA GLU A 285 -1.28 -7.95 -29.74
C GLU A 285 -2.30 -6.99 -30.38
N ALA A 286 -3.26 -6.50 -29.59
CA ALA A 286 -4.31 -5.57 -30.04
C ALA A 286 -3.77 -4.23 -30.53
N LEU A 287 -2.63 -3.78 -30.00
CA LEU A 287 -1.97 -2.53 -30.40
C LEU A 287 -1.42 -2.57 -31.84
N ASN A 288 -1.28 -3.75 -32.46
CA ASN A 288 -0.77 -3.94 -33.82
C ASN A 288 0.44 -3.04 -34.13
N LEU A 289 1.42 -3.03 -33.22
CA LEU A 289 2.52 -2.07 -33.22
C LEU A 289 3.36 -2.07 -34.51
N VAL A 290 3.30 -3.16 -35.27
CA VAL A 290 3.88 -3.27 -36.60
C VAL A 290 2.92 -4.03 -37.50
N GLU A 291 2.58 -3.42 -38.63
CA GLU A 291 1.62 -3.96 -39.59
C GLU A 291 1.97 -5.39 -40.05
N ASN A 292 0.96 -6.26 -40.11
CA ASN A 292 1.07 -7.66 -40.58
C ASN A 292 1.99 -8.57 -39.76
N VAL A 293 2.26 -8.24 -38.49
CA VAL A 293 3.05 -9.12 -37.62
C VAL A 293 2.34 -9.37 -36.30
N SER A 294 1.91 -10.62 -36.12
CA SER A 294 1.35 -11.08 -34.85
C SER A 294 2.47 -11.37 -33.84
N LEU A 295 2.36 -10.87 -32.61
CA LEU A 295 3.31 -11.21 -31.53
C LEU A 295 3.19 -12.70 -31.18
N SER A 296 2.00 -13.29 -31.28
CA SER A 296 1.81 -14.74 -31.12
C SER A 296 2.65 -15.57 -32.11
N SER A 297 3.00 -15.03 -33.28
CA SER A 297 3.90 -15.69 -34.24
C SER A 297 5.38 -15.64 -33.83
N ILE A 298 5.72 -14.73 -32.91
CA ILE A 298 7.06 -14.48 -32.39
C ILE A 298 7.25 -15.18 -31.03
N ILE A 299 6.19 -15.24 -30.21
CA ILE A 299 6.20 -15.75 -28.83
C ILE A 299 5.77 -17.22 -28.82
N ARG A 300 6.67 -18.14 -28.44
CA ARG A 300 6.31 -19.56 -28.32
C ARG A 300 5.60 -19.86 -26.97
N PRO A 301 4.51 -20.66 -26.95
CA PRO A 301 3.70 -20.91 -25.74
C PRO A 301 4.38 -21.74 -24.64
N GLY A 302 5.47 -22.46 -24.95
CA GLY A 302 6.02 -23.50 -24.09
C GLY A 302 7.04 -22.96 -23.09
N ASP A 303 6.60 -22.44 -21.96
CA ASP A 303 7.55 -22.00 -20.93
C ASP A 303 6.99 -22.20 -19.51
N ARG A 304 7.08 -23.43 -18.99
CA ARG A 304 6.80 -23.74 -17.57
C ARG A 304 7.70 -22.94 -16.62
N SER A 305 8.75 -22.28 -17.11
CA SER A 305 9.59 -21.33 -16.35
C SER A 305 8.96 -19.93 -16.21
N LYS A 306 7.87 -19.60 -16.93
CA LYS A 306 7.15 -18.32 -16.81
C LYS A 306 6.52 -18.11 -15.42
N LYS A 307 5.87 -19.13 -14.85
CA LYS A 307 5.16 -18.98 -13.57
C LYS A 307 6.11 -18.63 -12.43
N THR A 308 7.19 -19.39 -12.26
CA THR A 308 8.17 -19.13 -11.19
C THR A 308 8.88 -17.80 -11.38
N ALA A 309 9.21 -17.42 -12.62
CA ALA A 309 9.84 -16.14 -12.91
C ALA A 309 8.92 -14.95 -12.58
N LEU A 310 7.64 -15.03 -12.95
CA LEU A 310 6.65 -14.00 -12.63
C LEU A 310 6.37 -13.92 -11.13
N SER A 311 6.32 -15.06 -10.42
CA SER A 311 6.19 -15.05 -8.95
C SER A 311 7.38 -14.38 -8.28
N HIS A 312 8.61 -14.73 -8.67
CA HIS A 312 9.83 -14.11 -8.13
C HIS A 312 9.87 -12.60 -8.43
N GLU A 313 9.38 -12.19 -9.59
CA GLU A 313 9.27 -10.79 -9.94
C GLU A 313 8.26 -10.05 -9.06
N CYS A 314 7.07 -10.62 -8.83
CA CYS A 314 6.10 -10.06 -7.89
C CYS A 314 6.68 -9.94 -6.49
N GLU A 315 7.36 -10.97 -5.99
CA GLU A 315 8.05 -10.91 -4.69
C GLU A 315 9.10 -9.79 -4.66
N THR A 316 9.89 -9.63 -5.73
CA THR A 316 10.88 -8.54 -5.81
C THR A 316 10.21 -7.16 -5.76
N MET A 317 9.11 -6.96 -6.48
CA MET A 317 8.36 -5.70 -6.46
C MET A 317 7.70 -5.45 -5.09
N GLN A 318 7.20 -6.51 -4.43
CA GLN A 318 6.63 -6.43 -3.07
C GLN A 318 7.68 -5.98 -2.06
N VAL A 319 8.87 -6.59 -2.09
CA VAL A 319 9.98 -6.18 -1.22
C VAL A 319 10.32 -4.71 -1.45
N TYR A 320 10.45 -4.28 -2.71
CA TYR A 320 10.76 -2.88 -3.05
C TYR A 320 9.72 -1.90 -2.49
N ILE A 321 8.44 -2.12 -2.82
CA ILE A 321 7.35 -1.25 -2.39
C ILE A 321 7.25 -1.21 -0.86
N SER A 322 7.44 -2.36 -0.19
CA SER A 322 7.41 -2.42 1.26
C SER A 322 8.53 -1.59 1.90
N GLN A 323 9.76 -1.69 1.39
CA GLN A 323 10.91 -0.93 1.90
C GLN A 323 10.76 0.58 1.66
N VAL A 324 10.30 0.97 0.46
CA VAL A 324 10.00 2.37 0.13
C VAL A 324 8.87 2.93 1.00
N THR A 325 7.83 2.13 1.28
CA THR A 325 6.70 2.54 2.14
C THR A 325 7.14 2.77 3.58
N VAL A 326 8.00 1.88 4.11
CA VAL A 326 8.58 2.06 5.45
C VAL A 326 9.48 3.29 5.49
N ASN A 327 10.37 3.47 4.51
CA ASN A 327 11.24 4.64 4.47
C ASN A 327 10.45 5.96 4.38
N TRP A 328 9.43 6.03 3.50
CA TRP A 328 8.54 7.19 3.43
C TRP A 328 7.91 7.52 4.79
N MET A 329 7.49 6.50 5.57
CA MET A 329 6.92 6.73 6.89
C MET A 329 7.91 7.40 7.84
N GLN A 330 9.18 6.98 7.81
CA GLN A 330 10.24 7.58 8.63
C GLN A 330 10.39 9.06 8.28
N GLU A 331 10.48 9.39 6.99
CA GLU A 331 10.60 10.77 6.51
C GLU A 331 9.34 11.60 6.77
N ALA A 332 8.16 10.99 6.63
CA ALA A 332 6.88 11.63 6.89
C ALA A 332 6.83 12.16 8.33
N THR A 333 7.31 11.39 9.31
CA THR A 333 7.30 11.85 10.71
C THR A 333 8.17 13.09 10.96
N VAL A 334 9.30 13.19 10.25
CA VAL A 334 10.17 14.37 10.28
C VAL A 334 9.49 15.55 9.59
N SER A 335 8.90 15.32 8.41
CA SER A 335 8.23 16.36 7.63
C SER A 335 7.03 16.97 8.34
N LEU A 336 6.35 16.18 9.18
CA LEU A 336 5.22 16.60 9.99
C LEU A 336 5.64 17.33 11.27
N GLY A 337 6.93 17.36 11.61
CA GLY A 337 7.43 18.02 12.81
C GLY A 337 7.09 17.30 14.13
N LEU A 338 6.87 15.98 14.07
CA LEU A 338 6.52 15.18 15.24
C LEU A 338 7.66 15.16 16.27
N CYS A 339 7.34 14.90 17.54
CA CYS A 339 8.33 14.85 18.61
C CYS A 339 9.43 13.80 18.35
N PRO A 340 10.66 13.96 18.91
CA PRO A 340 11.74 13.00 18.71
C PRO A 340 11.39 11.56 19.12
N GLY A 341 10.52 11.38 20.13
CA GLY A 341 10.01 10.08 20.54
C GLY A 341 9.19 9.42 19.44
N ALA A 342 8.24 10.14 18.85
CA ALA A 342 7.42 9.68 17.74
C ALA A 342 8.25 9.39 16.47
N GLN A 343 9.25 10.22 16.19
CA GLN A 343 10.19 9.98 15.07
C GLN A 343 10.97 8.68 15.29
N ARG A 344 11.46 8.40 16.51
CA ARG A 344 12.09 7.12 16.84
C ARG A 344 11.11 5.94 16.79
N LEU A 345 9.87 6.15 17.25
CA LEU A 345 8.80 5.16 17.24
C LEU A 345 8.40 4.72 15.83
N CYS A 346 8.50 5.58 14.82
CA CYS A 346 8.25 5.19 13.43
C CYS A 346 9.56 4.83 12.69
N GLY A 347 10.69 5.37 13.16
CA GLY A 347 12.04 5.19 12.62
C GLY A 347 12.60 3.78 12.77
N ASN A 348 12.37 3.12 13.91
CA ASN A 348 13.16 1.95 14.31
C ASN A 348 12.46 0.58 14.15
N TYR A 349 11.30 0.52 13.49
CA TYR A 349 10.45 -0.69 13.53
C TYR A 349 10.07 -1.20 12.16
N ASP A 350 11.05 -1.23 11.26
CA ASP A 350 11.00 -2.07 10.09
C ASP A 350 11.15 -3.53 10.54
N VAL A 351 10.06 -4.27 10.57
CA VAL A 351 10.14 -5.72 10.79
C VAL A 351 10.15 -6.40 9.42
N PRO A 352 11.28 -6.95 8.96
CA PRO A 352 11.30 -7.76 7.76
C PRO A 352 10.89 -9.20 8.07
N ASN A 353 10.06 -9.78 7.20
CA ASN A 353 9.82 -11.22 7.23
C ASN A 353 10.98 -12.01 6.58
N THR A 354 10.86 -13.35 6.55
CA THR A 354 11.86 -14.25 5.93
C THR A 354 12.07 -14.02 4.44
N ARG A 355 11.15 -13.30 3.77
CA ARG A 355 11.23 -12.91 2.36
C ARG A 355 11.70 -11.45 2.17
N GLN A 356 12.12 -10.78 3.24
CA GLN A 356 12.55 -9.37 3.26
C GLN A 356 11.45 -8.34 3.01
N VAL A 357 10.17 -8.72 3.05
CA VAL A 357 9.08 -7.73 3.03
C VAL A 357 9.06 -7.04 4.38
N SER A 358 9.25 -5.72 4.38
CA SER A 358 9.27 -4.88 5.57
C SER A 358 7.86 -4.35 5.87
N CYS A 359 7.53 -4.17 7.14
CA CYS A 359 6.29 -3.51 7.52
C CYS A 359 6.46 -2.75 8.84
N VAL A 360 5.57 -1.78 9.06
CA VAL A 360 5.37 -1.09 10.34
C VAL A 360 4.07 -1.59 10.95
N SER A 361 3.95 -1.56 12.28
CA SER A 361 2.71 -1.90 12.96
C SER A 361 1.52 -1.09 12.44
N SER A 362 0.35 -1.72 12.35
CA SER A 362 -0.91 -1.06 11.95
C SER A 362 -1.23 0.16 12.82
N TYR A 363 -1.14 0.04 14.15
CA TYR A 363 -1.37 1.16 15.07
C TYR A 363 -0.32 2.25 14.95
N ILE A 364 0.97 1.88 15.02
CA ILE A 364 2.08 2.85 14.98
C ILE A 364 2.09 3.62 13.66
N SER A 365 1.87 2.94 12.53
CA SER A 365 1.84 3.58 11.22
C SER A 365 0.65 4.54 11.05
N PHE A 366 -0.45 4.33 11.75
CA PHE A 366 -1.62 5.20 11.65
C PHE A 366 -1.45 6.53 12.39
N LEU A 367 -0.70 6.54 13.50
CA LEU A 367 -0.44 7.75 14.31
C LEU A 367 0.05 8.97 13.50
N PRO A 368 1.07 8.88 12.64
CA PRO A 368 1.49 10.00 11.80
C PRO A 368 0.54 10.26 10.62
N ILE A 369 -0.17 9.23 10.12
CA ILE A 369 -1.10 9.38 9.00
C ILE A 369 -2.30 10.24 9.38
N ARG A 370 -2.88 10.02 10.55
CA ARG A 370 -3.98 10.86 11.05
C ARG A 370 -3.55 12.32 11.19
N VAL A 371 -2.32 12.56 11.64
CA VAL A 371 -1.75 13.92 11.72
C VAL A 371 -1.59 14.51 10.33
N ALA A 372 -1.08 13.74 9.36
CA ALA A 372 -1.00 14.17 7.96
C ALA A 372 -2.37 14.55 7.39
N TRP A 373 -3.41 13.76 7.67
CA TRP A 373 -4.78 14.04 7.20
C TRP A 373 -5.33 15.35 7.77
N LEU A 374 -5.14 15.58 9.07
CA LEU A 374 -5.54 16.82 9.72
C LEU A 374 -4.75 18.03 9.17
N THR A 375 -3.42 17.93 9.18
CA THR A 375 -2.49 19.03 8.85
C THR A 375 -2.56 19.46 7.40
N LYS A 376 -2.58 18.50 6.47
CA LYS A 376 -2.65 18.75 5.04
C LYS A 376 -4.09 18.97 4.56
N GLY A 377 -5.08 18.78 5.43
CA GLY A 377 -6.50 18.87 5.07
C GLY A 377 -6.90 17.86 4.01
N VAL A 378 -6.37 16.63 4.11
CA VAL A 378 -6.64 15.56 3.16
C VAL A 378 -8.12 15.20 3.24
N PRO A 379 -8.89 15.30 2.14
CA PRO A 379 -10.30 15.00 2.18
C PRO A 379 -10.52 13.49 2.15
N ILE A 380 -11.52 13.04 2.92
CA ILE A 380 -11.83 11.61 3.09
C ILE A 380 -13.26 11.35 2.62
N LEU A 381 -13.49 10.21 1.98
CA LEU A 381 -14.81 9.66 1.69
C LEU A 381 -14.95 8.32 2.41
N ILE A 382 -15.93 8.20 3.29
CA ILE A 382 -16.26 6.91 3.91
C ILE A 382 -17.41 6.28 3.13
N ALA A 383 -17.21 5.06 2.65
CA ALA A 383 -18.25 4.23 2.06
C ALA A 383 -18.55 3.05 2.98
N ILE A 384 -19.75 3.05 3.55
CA ILE A 384 -20.17 2.06 4.55
C ILE A 384 -21.17 1.11 3.92
N GLU A 385 -20.83 -0.16 3.89
CA GLU A 385 -21.74 -1.23 3.49
C GLU A 385 -22.50 -1.72 4.72
N ARG A 386 -23.79 -1.41 4.82
CA ARG A 386 -24.61 -1.73 5.99
C ARG A 386 -25.74 -2.69 5.66
N PHE A 387 -25.87 -3.77 6.43
CA PHE A 387 -27.07 -4.60 6.41
C PHE A 387 -28.18 -4.01 7.29
N CYS A 388 -29.40 -4.06 6.77
CA CYS A 388 -30.65 -3.85 7.52
C CYS A 388 -31.48 -5.15 7.53
N SER A 389 -32.70 -5.10 8.05
CA SER A 389 -33.62 -6.25 8.03
C SER A 389 -33.98 -6.77 6.63
N ASP A 390 -34.01 -5.90 5.63
CA ASP A 390 -34.60 -6.19 4.31
C ASP A 390 -33.57 -6.33 3.17
N GLY A 391 -32.31 -5.97 3.44
CA GLY A 391 -31.26 -5.91 2.42
C GLY A 391 -30.01 -5.21 2.93
N TYR A 392 -29.12 -4.85 2.01
CA TYR A 392 -27.99 -3.97 2.31
C TYR A 392 -28.16 -2.58 1.67
N HIS A 393 -27.45 -1.62 2.26
CA HIS A 393 -27.30 -0.25 1.78
C HIS A 393 -25.83 0.09 1.66
N ILE A 394 -25.51 1.06 0.80
CA ILE A 394 -24.20 1.71 0.77
C ILE A 394 -24.43 3.17 1.14
N ILE A 395 -23.85 3.59 2.26
CA ILE A 395 -23.99 4.94 2.80
C ILE A 395 -22.67 5.66 2.61
N LEU A 396 -22.72 6.90 2.14
CA LEU A 396 -21.56 7.70 1.83
C LEU A 396 -21.50 8.91 2.77
N HIS A 397 -20.33 9.12 3.37
CA HIS A 397 -20.05 10.31 4.18
C HIS A 397 -18.80 10.99 3.67
N ARG A 398 -18.89 12.31 3.52
CA ARG A 398 -17.74 13.16 3.28
C ARG A 398 -17.17 13.59 4.61
N VAL A 399 -15.85 13.53 4.71
CA VAL A 399 -15.12 13.85 5.91
C VAL A 399 -14.12 14.96 5.60
N THR A 400 -14.16 16.01 6.40
CA THR A 400 -13.29 17.18 6.28
C THR A 400 -12.63 17.50 7.62
N ARG A 401 -11.50 18.20 7.60
CA ARG A 401 -10.84 18.63 8.84
C ARG A 401 -11.77 19.55 9.65
N ASN A 402 -11.81 19.34 10.96
CA ASN A 402 -12.40 20.26 11.92
C ASN A 402 -11.39 21.39 12.19
N LEU A 403 -11.77 22.64 11.89
CA LEU A 403 -10.87 23.79 12.01
C LEU A 403 -10.52 24.15 13.47
N ASP A 404 -11.43 23.90 14.41
CA ASP A 404 -11.18 24.15 15.83
C ASP A 404 -10.20 23.12 16.41
N ALA A 405 -10.25 21.88 15.93
CA ALA A 405 -9.25 20.87 16.26
C ALA A 405 -7.86 21.21 15.70
N TRP A 406 -7.81 21.77 14.50
CA TRP A 406 -6.56 22.24 13.87
C TRP A 406 -5.88 23.34 14.69
N ASP A 407 -6.63 24.34 15.15
CA ASP A 407 -6.08 25.42 15.97
C ASP A 407 -5.58 24.91 17.32
N ARG A 408 -6.30 23.96 17.93
CA ARG A 408 -5.86 23.29 19.16
C ARG A 408 -4.59 22.48 18.95
N TYR A 409 -4.48 21.72 17.86
CA TYR A 409 -3.28 20.95 17.52
C TYR A 409 -2.05 21.86 17.41
N ASN A 410 -2.17 22.98 16.69
CA ASN A 410 -1.07 23.94 16.52
C ASN A 410 -0.68 24.67 17.81
N ALA A 411 -1.57 24.73 18.80
CA ALA A 411 -1.30 25.34 20.09
C ALA A 411 -0.56 24.38 21.05
N VAL A 412 -0.59 23.07 20.81
CA VAL A 412 0.11 22.07 21.64
C VAL A 412 1.60 22.10 21.33
N LYS A 413 2.40 22.35 22.37
CA LYS A 413 3.85 22.27 22.29
C LYS A 413 4.27 20.81 22.08
N ASP A 414 5.24 20.59 21.21
CA ASP A 414 5.84 19.28 20.91
C ASP A 414 4.94 18.27 20.17
N GLN A 415 3.71 18.65 19.81
CA GLN A 415 2.81 17.88 18.92
C GLN A 415 2.72 16.39 19.31
N ASP A 416 2.36 16.13 20.57
CA ASP A 416 2.30 14.78 21.11
C ASP A 416 1.38 13.88 20.28
N ILE A 417 1.95 12.86 19.65
CA ILE A 417 1.27 12.01 18.68
C ILE A 417 0.26 11.06 19.32
N THR A 418 0.23 10.90 20.66
CA THR A 418 -0.66 9.95 21.36
C THR A 418 -1.91 10.63 21.91
N ALA A 419 -1.78 11.82 22.50
CA ALA A 419 -2.82 12.57 23.21
C ALA A 419 -4.02 13.05 22.36
N ILE A 420 -4.07 12.71 21.07
CA ILE A 420 -4.95 13.39 20.10
C ILE A 420 -6.02 12.52 19.44
N GLY A 421 -6.30 11.34 19.98
CA GLY A 421 -7.46 10.51 19.57
C GLY A 421 -8.81 11.05 20.05
N ASN A 422 -8.86 11.65 21.24
CA ASN A 422 -10.11 12.05 21.89
C ASN A 422 -10.67 13.40 21.38
N ALA A 423 -9.89 14.12 20.58
CA ALA A 423 -10.33 15.36 19.97
C ALA A 423 -11.07 15.06 18.67
N ASP A 424 -12.23 15.70 18.50
CA ASP A 424 -13.02 15.62 17.28
C ASP A 424 -12.31 16.36 16.14
N TRP A 425 -11.46 15.62 15.42
CA TRP A 425 -10.56 16.15 14.39
C TRP A 425 -11.21 16.35 13.04
N PHE A 426 -12.35 15.71 12.82
CA PHE A 426 -12.95 15.59 11.51
C PHE A 426 -14.45 15.78 11.59
N ASP A 427 -14.98 16.65 10.75
CA ASP A 427 -16.40 16.80 10.58
C ASP A 427 -16.89 15.75 9.56
N ILE A 428 -17.91 14.98 9.95
CA ILE A 428 -18.55 13.96 9.11
C ILE A 428 -19.86 14.53 8.57
N THR A 429 -20.08 14.48 7.27
CA THR A 429 -21.32 14.95 6.63
C THR A 429 -21.88 13.87 5.72
N PRO A 430 -23.17 13.50 5.85
CA PRO A 430 -23.80 12.53 4.95
C PRO A 430 -23.87 13.13 3.55
N VAL A 431 -23.60 12.32 2.52
CA VAL A 431 -23.68 12.76 1.13
C VAL A 431 -24.45 11.73 0.30
N SER A 432 -25.28 12.22 -0.62
CA SER A 432 -26.03 11.33 -1.51
C SER A 432 -25.15 10.75 -2.63
N HIS A 433 -25.58 9.63 -3.23
CA HIS A 433 -24.91 9.07 -4.41
C HIS A 433 -24.78 10.08 -5.56
N ASP A 434 -25.84 10.85 -5.83
CA ASP A 434 -25.83 11.84 -6.90
C ASP A 434 -24.85 12.98 -6.58
N GLU A 435 -24.82 13.44 -5.32
CA GLU A 435 -23.88 14.47 -4.86
C GLU A 435 -22.43 14.04 -5.01
N VAL A 436 -22.09 12.81 -4.62
CA VAL A 436 -20.73 12.25 -4.76
C VAL A 436 -20.28 12.21 -6.22
N ILE A 437 -21.21 12.05 -7.16
CA ILE A 437 -20.93 12.02 -8.60
C ILE A 437 -20.84 13.45 -9.17
N SER A 438 -21.75 14.35 -8.80
CA SER A 438 -21.91 15.64 -9.47
C SER A 438 -21.20 16.82 -8.81
N SER A 439 -20.73 16.67 -7.57
CA SER A 439 -20.11 17.78 -6.83
C SER A 439 -18.81 18.26 -7.46
N SER A 440 -18.44 19.52 -7.19
CA SER A 440 -17.17 20.09 -7.63
C SER A 440 -15.94 19.34 -7.11
N TRP A 441 -16.08 18.67 -5.96
CA TRP A 441 -15.03 17.85 -5.33
C TRP A 441 -15.00 16.41 -5.83
N SER A 442 -15.94 15.97 -6.68
CA SER A 442 -16.01 14.59 -7.17
C SER A 442 -14.81 14.16 -8.02
N GLY A 443 -14.11 15.14 -8.59
CA GLY A 443 -12.89 14.97 -9.37
C GLY A 443 -11.59 15.20 -8.60
N LEU A 444 -11.65 15.45 -7.29
CA LEU A 444 -10.46 15.64 -6.48
C LEU A 444 -10.09 14.32 -5.77
N PRO A 445 -8.81 13.95 -5.67
CA PRO A 445 -8.39 12.77 -4.94
C PRO A 445 -8.83 12.81 -3.47
N HIS A 446 -9.51 11.77 -3.01
CA HIS A 446 -9.89 11.56 -1.61
C HIS A 446 -9.30 10.24 -1.12
N ILE A 447 -8.94 10.19 0.16
CA ILE A 447 -8.73 8.91 0.83
C ILE A 447 -10.11 8.28 1.01
N VAL A 448 -10.30 7.11 0.41
CA VAL A 448 -11.54 6.35 0.49
C VAL A 448 -11.39 5.27 1.54
N LEU A 449 -12.22 5.35 2.59
CA LEU A 449 -12.31 4.34 3.63
C LEU A 449 -13.53 3.46 3.35
N ILE A 450 -13.27 2.18 3.11
CA ILE A 450 -14.33 1.18 3.00
C ILE A 450 -14.57 0.59 4.37
N ALA A 451 -15.83 0.60 4.80
CA ALA A 451 -16.21 0.02 6.07
C ALA A 451 -17.47 -0.84 5.92
N VAL A 452 -17.67 -1.75 6.86
CA VAL A 452 -18.81 -2.66 6.90
C VAL A 452 -19.54 -2.51 8.23
N SER A 453 -20.86 -2.66 8.20
CA SER A 453 -21.71 -2.47 9.36
C SER A 453 -22.87 -3.47 9.42
N ALA A 454 -23.15 -3.93 10.63
CA ALA A 454 -24.29 -4.76 10.99
C ALA A 454 -24.57 -4.57 12.50
N ASP A 455 -25.73 -4.98 12.99
CA ASP A 455 -26.08 -4.80 14.42
C ASP A 455 -25.27 -5.71 15.37
N GLY A 456 -24.49 -6.64 14.82
CA GLY A 456 -23.77 -7.69 15.53
C GLY A 456 -22.24 -7.60 15.43
N PRO A 457 -21.55 -8.71 15.75
CA PRO A 457 -20.11 -8.83 15.53
C PRO A 457 -19.80 -8.85 14.03
N LEU A 458 -18.54 -8.58 13.67
CA LEU A 458 -18.09 -8.53 12.28
C LEU A 458 -18.38 -9.84 11.51
N GLU A 459 -18.36 -10.98 12.19
CA GLU A 459 -18.71 -12.27 11.62
C GLU A 459 -20.16 -12.33 11.12
N ASP A 460 -21.10 -11.59 11.74
CA ASP A 460 -22.49 -11.51 11.27
C ASP A 460 -22.55 -10.88 9.87
N PHE A 461 -21.77 -9.83 9.62
CA PHE A 461 -21.67 -9.22 8.29
C PHE A 461 -21.22 -10.24 7.24
N TYR A 462 -20.14 -10.98 7.52
CA TYR A 462 -19.64 -11.98 6.58
C TYR A 462 -20.58 -13.17 6.40
N HIS A 463 -21.30 -13.58 7.46
CA HIS A 463 -22.32 -14.62 7.34
C HIS A 463 -23.44 -14.19 6.38
N ARG A 464 -23.88 -12.94 6.43
CA ARG A 464 -24.91 -12.40 5.51
C ARG A 464 -24.44 -12.32 4.06
N LEU A 465 -23.13 -12.25 3.80
CA LEU A 465 -22.59 -12.36 2.45
C LEU A 465 -22.68 -13.79 1.88
N ASP A 466 -22.69 -14.82 2.72
CA ASP A 466 -22.75 -16.22 2.31
C ASP A 466 -24.20 -16.66 2.07
N HIS A 467 -24.62 -16.75 0.80
CA HIS A 467 -25.97 -17.13 0.36
C HIS A 467 -26.41 -18.56 0.76
N GLY A 468 -25.55 -19.33 1.45
CA GLY A 468 -25.76 -20.76 1.69
C GLY A 468 -26.50 -21.12 2.98
N SER A 469 -26.62 -20.22 3.96
CA SER A 469 -27.19 -20.59 5.26
C SER A 469 -28.67 -20.20 5.39
N PRO A 470 -29.59 -21.17 5.61
CA PRO A 470 -31.02 -20.94 5.85
C PRO A 470 -31.33 -20.06 7.07
N SER A 471 -30.33 -19.73 7.89
CA SER A 471 -30.47 -18.99 9.15
C SER A 471 -30.11 -17.50 9.05
N CYS A 472 -29.69 -16.98 7.88
CA CYS A 472 -29.29 -15.58 7.78
C CYS A 472 -30.51 -14.65 7.72
N LEU A 473 -30.61 -13.75 8.70
CA LEU A 473 -31.55 -12.63 8.67
C LEU A 473 -31.03 -11.58 7.67
N GLY A 474 -31.89 -11.14 6.75
CA GLY A 474 -31.57 -10.12 5.76
C GLY A 474 -31.19 -10.68 4.39
N SER A 475 -31.66 -9.99 3.35
CA SER A 475 -31.25 -10.24 1.97
C SER A 475 -29.85 -9.66 1.73
N ASN A 476 -29.04 -10.29 0.90
CA ASN A 476 -27.82 -9.66 0.35
C ASN A 476 -28.07 -9.00 -1.01
N GLN A 477 -29.34 -8.69 -1.26
CA GLN A 477 -29.76 -7.80 -2.33
C GLN A 477 -29.84 -6.36 -1.80
N PRO A 478 -29.65 -5.37 -2.68
CA PRO A 478 -29.76 -3.97 -2.27
C PRO A 478 -31.19 -3.65 -1.84
N HIS A 479 -31.34 -2.94 -0.73
CA HIS A 479 -32.61 -2.38 -0.30
C HIS A 479 -32.75 -0.96 -0.86
N THR A 480 -33.77 -0.73 -1.69
CA THR A 480 -33.96 0.53 -2.45
C THR A 480 -35.14 1.38 -1.98
N GLY A 481 -35.88 0.91 -0.98
CA GLY A 481 -37.00 1.64 -0.39
C GLY A 481 -36.56 2.56 0.77
N PRO A 482 -37.46 3.43 1.25
CA PRO A 482 -37.24 4.19 2.49
C PRO A 482 -36.92 3.24 3.66
N CYS A 483 -35.91 3.57 4.45
CA CYS A 483 -35.43 2.68 5.51
C CYS A 483 -35.07 3.47 6.76
N SER A 484 -35.98 3.49 7.75
CA SER A 484 -35.75 4.22 9.01
C SER A 484 -34.53 3.72 9.78
N GLN A 485 -34.19 2.42 9.68
CA GLN A 485 -32.97 1.86 10.29
C GLN A 485 -31.70 2.49 9.72
N ILE A 486 -31.73 2.95 8.46
CA ILE A 486 -30.60 3.62 7.83
C ILE A 486 -30.58 5.10 8.16
N ASP A 487 -31.74 5.74 8.24
CA ASP A 487 -31.84 7.14 8.68
C ASP A 487 -31.31 7.31 10.13
N ASP A 488 -31.72 6.41 11.03
CA ASP A 488 -31.23 6.37 12.42
C ASP A 488 -29.73 6.07 12.49
N TYR A 489 -29.26 5.16 11.63
CA TYR A 489 -27.85 4.79 11.58
C TYR A 489 -26.95 5.90 11.00
N ALA A 490 -27.38 6.58 9.94
CA ALA A 490 -26.65 7.72 9.37
C ALA A 490 -26.43 8.80 10.44
N SER A 491 -27.47 9.10 11.22
CA SER A 491 -27.37 10.00 12.37
C SER A 491 -26.37 9.50 13.42
N THR A 492 -26.25 8.18 13.61
CA THR A 492 -25.24 7.60 14.52
C THR A 492 -23.83 7.87 13.98
N VAL A 493 -23.59 7.61 12.70
CA VAL A 493 -22.27 7.80 12.05
C VAL A 493 -21.85 9.27 12.07
N GLU A 494 -22.76 10.19 11.83
CA GLU A 494 -22.48 11.64 11.84
C GLU A 494 -21.94 12.16 13.17
N ASN A 495 -22.33 11.52 14.29
CA ASN A 495 -21.95 11.94 15.63
C ASN A 495 -20.74 11.19 16.19
N VAL A 496 -20.11 10.33 15.40
CA VAL A 496 -18.91 9.57 15.83
C VAL A 496 -17.67 10.45 15.72
N ASN A 497 -16.84 10.42 16.76
CA ASN A 497 -15.47 10.91 16.66
C ASN A 497 -14.65 9.94 15.78
N LEU A 498 -14.44 10.30 14.51
CA LEU A 498 -13.72 9.46 13.55
C LEU A 498 -12.27 9.16 13.98
N SER A 499 -11.59 10.14 14.60
CA SER A 499 -10.20 9.98 15.04
C SER A 499 -10.09 8.90 16.10
N GLU A 500 -10.97 8.95 17.10
CA GLU A 500 -11.07 7.95 18.15
C GLU A 500 -11.43 6.56 17.58
N LEU A 501 -12.43 6.49 16.70
CA LEU A 501 -12.84 5.23 16.09
C LEU A 501 -11.72 4.56 15.29
N LEU A 502 -10.93 5.34 14.56
CA LEU A 502 -9.77 4.83 13.81
C LEU A 502 -8.69 4.34 14.78
N MET A 503 -8.42 5.05 15.86
CA MET A 503 -7.45 4.64 16.89
C MET A 503 -7.82 3.30 17.52
N LEU A 504 -9.08 3.16 17.93
CA LEU A 504 -9.65 1.92 18.46
C LEU A 504 -9.53 0.77 17.45
N PHE A 505 -9.91 1.02 16.20
CA PHE A 505 -9.80 0.03 15.13
C PHE A 505 -8.36 -0.44 14.93
N PHE A 506 -7.41 0.48 14.72
CA PHE A 506 -6.02 0.12 14.44
C PHE A 506 -5.31 -0.50 15.66
N ALA A 507 -5.76 -0.21 16.88
CA ALA A 507 -5.26 -0.85 18.10
C ALA A 507 -5.70 -2.33 18.18
N GLN A 508 -6.94 -2.63 17.79
CA GLN A 508 -7.47 -4.00 17.77
C GLN A 508 -7.10 -4.79 16.51
N HIS A 509 -6.76 -4.12 15.41
CA HIS A 509 -6.32 -4.75 14.17
C HIS A 509 -5.02 -5.54 14.38
N ASP A 510 -4.80 -6.56 13.55
CA ASP A 510 -3.52 -7.27 13.52
C ASP A 510 -2.38 -6.27 13.29
N GLN A 511 -1.43 -6.26 14.24
CA GLN A 511 -0.32 -5.31 14.19
C GLN A 511 0.68 -5.65 13.09
N PHE A 512 0.87 -6.94 12.81
CA PHE A 512 1.75 -7.43 11.76
C PHE A 512 1.05 -8.51 10.94
N PRO A 513 1.26 -8.55 9.61
CA PRO A 513 0.65 -9.55 8.72
C PRO A 513 1.33 -10.93 8.79
N PHE A 514 2.42 -11.06 9.56
CA PHE A 514 3.21 -12.27 9.74
C PHE A 514 3.70 -12.38 11.18
N ALA A 515 4.07 -13.60 11.58
CA ALA A 515 4.69 -13.84 12.88
C ALA A 515 6.05 -13.14 12.99
N LEU A 516 6.30 -12.51 14.13
CA LEU A 516 7.56 -11.85 14.43
C LEU A 516 8.69 -12.88 14.56
N GLN A 517 9.91 -12.50 14.17
CA GLN A 517 11.09 -13.38 14.27
C GLN A 517 11.43 -13.75 15.71
N SER A 518 11.06 -12.90 16.68
CA SER A 518 11.19 -13.15 18.11
C SER A 518 10.15 -14.13 18.67
N GLU A 519 9.19 -14.59 17.84
CA GLU A 519 8.00 -15.34 18.25
C GLU A 519 7.12 -14.65 19.31
N LYS A 520 7.40 -13.37 19.60
CA LYS A 520 6.62 -12.55 20.51
C LYS A 520 5.25 -12.23 19.91
N ASP A 521 4.24 -12.11 20.76
CA ASP A 521 2.94 -11.56 20.35
C ASP A 521 3.09 -10.14 19.79
N GLY A 522 2.40 -9.85 18.70
CA GLY A 522 2.52 -8.57 18.00
C GLY A 522 2.03 -7.38 18.81
N TYR A 523 1.01 -7.57 19.66
CA TYR A 523 0.47 -6.51 20.50
C TYR A 523 1.39 -6.24 21.70
N GLU A 524 1.90 -7.29 22.36
CA GLU A 524 2.90 -7.15 23.42
C GLU A 524 4.17 -6.48 22.92
N TYR A 525 4.59 -6.78 21.69
CA TYR A 525 5.73 -6.11 21.07
C TYR A 525 5.48 -4.61 20.87
N VAL A 526 4.30 -4.23 20.38
CA VAL A 526 3.92 -2.82 20.16
C VAL A 526 3.78 -2.04 21.47
N ALA A 527 3.20 -2.65 22.52
CA ALA A 527 3.03 -1.99 23.82
C ALA A 527 4.37 -1.62 24.46
N GLU A 528 5.30 -2.58 24.59
CA GLU A 528 6.66 -2.32 25.11
C GLU A 528 7.40 -1.26 24.28
N LEU A 529 7.10 -1.20 22.99
CA LEU A 529 7.66 -0.22 22.08
C LEU A 529 7.26 1.20 22.43
N ILE A 530 5.96 1.39 22.54
CA ILE A 530 5.34 2.66 22.85
C ILE A 530 5.87 3.13 24.19
N GLU A 531 5.90 2.24 25.19
CA GLU A 531 6.47 2.52 26.51
C GLU A 531 7.94 2.96 26.44
N SER A 532 8.76 2.26 25.65
CA SER A 532 10.20 2.55 25.56
C SER A 532 10.54 3.84 24.83
N GLN A 533 9.72 4.26 23.86
CA GLN A 533 10.00 5.41 23.00
C GLN A 533 9.24 6.67 23.39
N LEU A 534 8.07 6.49 23.98
CA LEU A 534 7.19 7.52 24.52
C LEU A 534 7.18 7.37 26.05
N ASP A 535 6.16 6.72 26.62
CA ASP A 535 5.99 6.50 28.05
C ASP A 535 4.93 5.42 28.36
N GLU A 536 4.81 5.08 29.65
CA GLU A 536 3.84 4.11 30.19
C GLU A 536 2.39 4.52 29.88
N GLU A 537 2.06 5.80 30.00
CA GLU A 537 0.71 6.33 29.72
C GLU A 537 0.30 6.07 28.26
N ALA A 538 1.20 6.32 27.30
CA ALA A 538 0.96 6.01 25.89
C ALA A 538 0.74 4.51 25.63
N SER A 539 1.46 3.65 26.36
CA SER A 539 1.32 2.19 26.25
C SER A 539 -0.02 1.71 26.81
N GLU A 540 -0.45 2.28 27.94
CA GLU A 540 -1.78 2.04 28.51
C GLU A 540 -2.88 2.50 27.55
N LEU A 541 -2.74 3.66 26.92
CA LEU A 541 -3.70 4.16 25.91
C LEU A 541 -3.88 3.19 24.75
N PHE A 542 -2.79 2.62 24.22
CA PHE A 542 -2.85 1.59 23.17
C PHE A 542 -3.57 0.33 23.66
N THR A 543 -3.24 -0.13 24.86
CA THR A 543 -3.83 -1.35 25.45
C THR A 543 -5.32 -1.18 25.70
N ASN A 544 -5.74 -0.06 26.28
CA ASN A 544 -7.14 0.28 26.51
C ASN A 544 -7.90 0.41 25.18
N ALA A 545 -7.33 1.11 24.20
CA ALA A 545 -7.97 1.27 22.89
C ALA A 545 -8.26 -0.08 22.21
N ARG A 546 -7.34 -1.05 22.34
CA ARG A 546 -7.52 -2.40 21.81
C ARG A 546 -8.68 -3.14 22.48
N GLU A 547 -8.84 -2.97 23.79
CA GLU A 547 -9.86 -3.65 24.61
C GLU A 547 -11.24 -3.01 24.41
N GLU A 548 -11.31 -1.68 24.31
CA GLU A 548 -12.55 -0.92 24.20
C GLU A 548 -13.15 -0.94 22.78
N ALA A 549 -12.35 -1.20 21.74
CA ALA A 549 -12.80 -1.13 20.34
C ALA A 549 -14.10 -1.89 20.04
N TYR A 550 -14.31 -3.06 20.67
CA TYR A 550 -15.53 -3.84 20.48
C TYR A 550 -16.78 -3.14 21.05
N GLU A 551 -16.65 -2.54 22.24
CA GLU A 551 -17.74 -1.86 22.94
C GLU A 551 -18.13 -0.57 22.22
N PHE A 552 -17.14 0.15 21.67
CA PHE A 552 -17.32 1.30 20.80
C PHE A 552 -17.89 0.97 19.40
N GLY A 553 -17.99 -0.31 19.05
CA GLY A 553 -18.67 -0.73 17.83
C GLY A 553 -17.78 -0.83 16.58
N THR A 554 -16.47 -0.95 16.74
CA THR A 554 -15.49 -1.14 15.65
C THR A 554 -14.60 -2.38 15.85
N GLY A 555 -13.63 -2.59 14.96
CA GLY A 555 -12.72 -3.74 14.97
C GLY A 555 -13.47 -5.05 14.69
N ARG A 556 -13.60 -5.88 15.72
CA ARG A 556 -14.39 -7.13 15.69
C ARG A 556 -15.89 -6.90 15.85
N SER A 557 -16.31 -5.67 16.17
CA SER A 557 -17.70 -5.24 16.18
C SER A 557 -18.01 -4.48 14.89
N ALA A 558 -19.22 -4.67 14.35
CA ALA A 558 -19.70 -3.95 13.16
C ALA A 558 -20.84 -2.97 13.48
N LYS A 559 -21.14 -2.73 14.76
CA LYS A 559 -22.29 -1.93 15.22
C LYS A 559 -22.26 -0.50 14.73
N VAL A 560 -21.13 0.18 14.93
CA VAL A 560 -20.85 1.47 14.28
C VAL A 560 -20.37 1.11 12.88
N TYR A 561 -19.10 0.79 12.70
CA TYR A 561 -18.61 0.13 11.50
C TYR A 561 -17.17 -0.34 11.73
N SER A 562 -16.77 -1.39 11.02
CA SER A 562 -15.39 -1.89 11.00
C SER A 562 -14.77 -1.62 9.64
N PHE A 563 -13.56 -1.05 9.63
CA PHE A 563 -12.86 -0.73 8.40
C PHE A 563 -12.36 -2.01 7.71
N GLN A 564 -12.43 -2.03 6.39
CA GLN A 564 -11.98 -3.13 5.55
C GLN A 564 -10.78 -2.75 4.71
N HIS A 565 -10.76 -1.52 4.20
CA HIS A 565 -9.72 -1.06 3.28
C HIS A 565 -9.62 0.46 3.23
N ALA A 566 -8.43 0.95 2.89
CA ALA A 566 -8.16 2.36 2.63
C ALA A 566 -7.37 2.49 1.32
N TYR A 567 -7.82 3.35 0.40
CA TYR A 567 -7.12 3.61 -0.86
C TYR A 567 -7.39 5.04 -1.32
N LEU A 568 -6.66 5.52 -2.32
CA LEU A 568 -6.89 6.83 -2.90
C LEU A 568 -7.75 6.71 -4.17
N GLU A 569 -8.82 7.50 -4.27
CA GLU A 569 -9.67 7.53 -5.45
C GLU A 569 -10.42 8.85 -5.63
N LEU A 570 -10.96 9.05 -6.83
CA LEU A 570 -11.88 10.13 -7.13
C LEU A 570 -13.30 9.76 -6.64
N PRO A 571 -13.97 10.55 -5.78
CA PRO A 571 -15.30 10.23 -5.31
C PRO A 571 -16.33 9.97 -6.42
N GLY A 572 -16.25 10.69 -7.54
CA GLY A 572 -17.13 10.46 -8.68
C GLY A 572 -16.97 9.08 -9.31
N VAL A 573 -15.77 8.48 -9.24
CA VAL A 573 -15.52 7.09 -9.65
C VAL A 573 -16.20 6.14 -8.67
N VAL A 574 -16.00 6.32 -7.36
CA VAL A 574 -16.62 5.50 -6.30
C VAL A 574 -18.15 5.54 -6.40
N GLY A 575 -18.74 6.73 -6.52
CA GLY A 575 -20.20 6.89 -6.63
C GLY A 575 -20.78 6.17 -7.85
N ARG A 576 -20.09 6.20 -9.00
CA ARG A 576 -20.49 5.44 -10.20
C ARG A 576 -20.34 3.93 -10.01
N GLN A 577 -19.29 3.48 -9.33
CA GLN A 577 -19.11 2.05 -9.01
C GLN A 577 -20.23 1.55 -8.11
N VAL A 578 -20.53 2.28 -7.03
CA VAL A 578 -21.62 1.99 -6.11
C VAL A 578 -22.96 1.93 -6.85
N LYS A 579 -23.26 2.93 -7.67
CA LYS A 579 -24.48 2.95 -8.49
C LYS A 579 -24.57 1.72 -9.41
N GLY A 580 -23.49 1.39 -10.12
CA GLY A 580 -23.43 0.21 -10.97
C GLY A 580 -23.60 -1.12 -10.21
N MET A 581 -23.07 -1.22 -8.99
CA MET A 581 -23.26 -2.37 -8.11
C MET A 581 -24.72 -2.52 -7.69
N LEU A 582 -25.35 -1.44 -7.23
CA LEU A 582 -26.74 -1.42 -6.81
C LEU A 582 -27.69 -1.75 -7.98
N ASP A 583 -27.48 -1.15 -9.14
CA ASP A 583 -28.29 -1.38 -10.35
C ASP A 583 -28.23 -2.84 -10.82
N ARG A 584 -27.05 -3.47 -10.71
CA ARG A 584 -26.83 -4.89 -11.07
C ARG A 584 -27.18 -5.87 -9.94
N LYS A 585 -27.57 -5.36 -8.77
CA LYS A 585 -27.86 -6.14 -7.56
C LYS A 585 -26.69 -7.07 -7.16
N GLU A 586 -25.48 -6.53 -7.27
CA GLU A 586 -24.26 -7.20 -6.84
C GLU A 586 -24.22 -7.30 -5.30
N LYS A 587 -23.27 -8.07 -4.76
CA LYS A 587 -23.05 -8.11 -3.30
C LYS A 587 -22.31 -6.85 -2.83
N PRO A 588 -22.47 -6.44 -1.55
CA PRO A 588 -21.65 -5.38 -0.97
C PRO A 588 -20.22 -5.91 -0.78
N LEU A 589 -19.35 -5.59 -1.75
CA LEU A 589 -17.93 -5.94 -1.81
C LEU A 589 -17.13 -4.79 -2.45
N LEU A 590 -17.46 -3.56 -2.10
CA LEU A 590 -16.82 -2.35 -2.60
C LEU A 590 -15.32 -2.34 -2.24
N GLY A 591 -14.47 -1.92 -3.18
CA GLY A 591 -13.01 -1.87 -2.97
C GLY A 591 -12.29 -3.22 -3.03
N LEU A 592 -13.00 -4.36 -3.03
CA LEU A 592 -12.41 -5.71 -3.01
C LEU A 592 -12.26 -6.32 -4.41
N GLY A 593 -11.84 -5.52 -5.39
CA GLY A 593 -11.58 -5.96 -6.76
C GLY A 593 -12.80 -6.50 -7.51
N ARG A 594 -12.71 -6.65 -8.84
CA ARG A 594 -13.75 -7.36 -9.60
C ARG A 594 -13.74 -8.83 -9.16
N GLN A 595 -14.83 -9.32 -8.59
CA GLN A 595 -15.05 -10.75 -8.47
C GLN A 595 -15.04 -11.30 -9.91
N MET A 596 -13.95 -11.95 -10.32
CA MET A 596 -13.96 -12.70 -11.57
C MET A 596 -14.88 -13.89 -11.35
N THR A 597 -16.12 -13.76 -11.81
CA THR A 597 -17.03 -14.87 -12.01
C THR A 597 -16.32 -15.89 -12.92
N LYS A 598 -16.31 -17.15 -12.48
CA LYS A 598 -15.91 -18.28 -13.32
C LYS A 598 -16.90 -18.48 -14.46
#